data_AF-A0A5R2MUQ4-F1
#
_entry.id   AF-A0A5R2MUQ4-F1
#
_cell.length_a   1.000
_cell.length_b   1.000
_cell.length_c   1.000
_cell.angle_alpha   90.00
_cell.angle_beta   90.00
_cell.angle_gamma   90.00
#
_symmetry.space_group_name_H-M   'P 1'
#
loop_
_entity.id
_entity.type
_entity.pdbx_description
1 polymer ?
#
loop_
_entity_poly.entity_id
_entity_poly.type
_entity_poly.pdbx_seq_one_letter_code
_entity_poly.pdbx_strand_id
1 'polypeptide(L)'
;DQPGVEVTFATSQDAVEGDGGATLRFLDTPIKNTALQQYIELPPGSYRISLVASGRNLKLPKELFWAIRCVDPASEIARLTVPEGTFNRQSLSQEFSVGPAGCP
;
A
#
# COMPACT_ATOMS: atom_id res chain seq x y z
N ASP A 1 -6.50 -0.17 17.01
CA ASP A 1 -5.85 -1.49 17.13
C ASP A 1 -6.71 -2.60 16.57
N GLN A 2 -6.17 -3.35 15.61
CA GLN A 2 -6.72 -4.64 15.22
C GLN A 2 -5.82 -5.74 15.80
N PRO A 3 -6.36 -6.73 16.53
CA PRO A 3 -5.58 -7.72 17.26
C PRO A 3 -4.72 -8.65 16.37
N GLY A 4 -4.80 -8.54 15.04
CA GLY A 4 -4.06 -9.39 14.09
C GLY A 4 -2.89 -8.71 13.37
N VAL A 5 -2.67 -7.40 13.52
CA VAL A 5 -1.57 -6.67 12.87
C VAL A 5 -0.92 -5.69 13.83
N GLU A 6 0.41 -5.70 13.87
CA GLU A 6 1.20 -4.62 14.42
C GLU A 6 1.79 -3.77 13.30
N VAL A 7 1.74 -2.45 13.48
CA VAL A 7 2.30 -1.47 12.54
C VAL A 7 3.36 -0.66 13.26
N THR A 8 4.59 -0.68 12.76
CA THR A 8 5.69 0.14 13.27
C THR A 8 6.18 1.06 12.17
N PHE A 9 6.19 2.37 12.42
CA PHE A 9 6.73 3.36 11.51
C PHE A 9 8.18 3.63 11.87
N ALA A 10 9.07 3.52 10.89
CA ALA A 10 10.43 4.02 11.00
C ALA A 10 10.47 5.45 10.45
N THR A 11 10.56 6.43 11.35
CA THR A 11 10.86 7.82 11.00
C THR A 11 12.31 8.08 11.36
N SER A 12 13.24 8.05 10.40
CA SER A 12 14.59 8.61 10.61
C SER A 12 14.65 9.99 9.97
N GLN A 13 15.10 10.99 10.73
CA GLN A 13 15.40 12.34 10.22
C GLN A 13 16.48 12.32 9.12
N ASP A 14 17.22 11.22 9.00
CA ASP A 14 18.27 10.97 8.02
C ASP A 14 17.96 9.79 7.07
N ALA A 15 16.67 9.46 6.88
CA ALA A 15 16.26 8.33 6.03
C ALA A 15 16.77 8.52 4.60
N VAL A 16 17.67 7.64 4.16
CA VAL A 16 17.95 7.43 2.73
C VAL A 16 16.66 6.97 2.06
N GLU A 17 16.47 7.26 0.77
CA GLU A 17 15.32 6.76 -0.01
C GLU A 17 15.17 5.23 0.18
N GLY A 18 14.08 4.81 0.84
CA GLY A 18 13.83 3.40 1.19
C GLY A 18 14.25 2.95 2.61
N ASP A 19 14.66 3.87 3.49
CA ASP A 19 14.97 3.64 4.91
C ASP A 19 13.83 4.10 5.85
N GLY A 20 13.01 5.06 5.40
CA GLY A 20 11.73 5.40 6.00
C GLY A 20 10.61 4.48 5.48
N GLY A 21 9.70 4.05 6.36
CA GLY A 21 8.61 3.17 5.95
C GLY A 21 7.79 2.59 7.11
N ALA A 22 6.87 1.70 6.77
CA ALA A 22 6.05 0.97 7.73
C ALA A 22 6.40 -0.52 7.70
N THR A 23 6.63 -1.09 8.88
CA THR A 23 6.72 -2.55 9.06
C THR A 23 5.36 -3.06 9.51
N LEU A 24 4.85 -4.07 8.80
CA LEU A 24 3.61 -4.77 9.14
C LEU A 24 3.95 -6.17 9.64
N ARG A 25 3.57 -6.49 10.88
CA ARG A 25 3.71 -7.83 11.44
C ARG A 25 2.32 -8.46 11.61
N PHE A 26 2.08 -9.52 10.86
CA PHE A 26 0.84 -10.31 10.91
C PHE A 26 0.94 -11.34 12.03
N LEU A 27 -0.09 -11.41 12.89
CA LEU A 27 -0.11 -12.27 14.09
C LEU A 27 -1.01 -13.51 13.91
N ASP A 28 -1.00 -14.09 12.71
CA ASP A 28 -1.75 -15.31 12.34
C ASP A 28 -3.25 -15.29 12.70
N THR A 29 -3.83 -14.10 12.79
CA THR A 29 -5.24 -13.87 13.09
C THR A 29 -5.92 -13.26 11.87
N PRO A 30 -7.17 -13.63 11.54
CA PRO A 30 -7.88 -13.01 10.43
C PRO A 30 -8.00 -11.49 10.55
N ILE A 31 -7.62 -10.78 9.49
CA ILE A 31 -7.63 -9.32 9.41
C ILE A 31 -8.71 -8.90 8.43
N LYS A 32 -9.52 -7.91 8.82
CA LYS A 32 -10.63 -7.42 8.00
C LYS A 32 -10.34 -6.10 7.30
N ASN A 33 -9.39 -5.30 7.79
CA ASN A 33 -9.01 -4.06 7.12
C ASN A 33 -7.67 -3.51 7.65
N THR A 34 -6.66 -3.32 6.80
CA THR A 34 -5.37 -2.75 7.22
C THR A 34 -5.47 -1.23 7.43
N ALA A 35 -4.78 -0.72 8.47
CA ALA A 35 -4.95 0.62 9.03
C ALA A 35 -4.18 1.75 8.32
N LEU A 36 -3.49 1.47 7.21
CA LEU A 36 -2.71 2.46 6.47
C LEU A 36 -3.53 3.05 5.34
N GLN A 37 -3.97 4.29 5.54
CA GLN A 37 -4.67 5.08 4.55
C GLN A 37 -4.24 6.53 4.64
N GLN A 38 -4.23 7.21 3.50
CA GLN A 38 -3.97 8.62 3.40
C GLN A 38 -4.84 9.22 2.29
N TYR A 39 -5.40 10.40 2.54
CA TYR A 39 -6.05 11.18 1.51
C TYR A 39 -5.01 11.92 0.68
N ILE A 40 -5.20 11.89 -0.64
CA ILE A 40 -4.38 12.59 -1.61
C ILE A 40 -5.30 13.33 -2.58
N GLU A 41 -4.84 14.49 -3.06
CA GLU A 41 -5.51 15.25 -4.11
C GLU A 41 -4.75 15.02 -5.41
N LEU A 42 -5.45 14.51 -6.44
CA LEU A 42 -4.86 14.20 -7.74
C LEU A 42 -5.64 14.94 -8.84
N PRO A 43 -5.01 15.92 -9.52
CA PRO A 43 -5.56 16.50 -10.74
C PRO A 43 -5.74 15.47 -11.86
N PRO A 44 -6.47 15.80 -12.95
CA PRO A 44 -6.49 14.99 -14.15
C PRO A 44 -5.07 14.77 -14.71
N GLY A 45 -4.72 13.53 -15.03
CA GLY A 45 -3.38 13.19 -15.50
C GLY A 45 -3.05 11.70 -15.46
N SER A 46 -1.82 11.38 -15.85
CA SER A 46 -1.24 10.03 -15.78
C SER A 46 -0.27 9.95 -14.60
N TYR A 47 -0.42 8.89 -13.81
CA TYR A 47 0.30 8.71 -12.56
C TYR A 47 0.85 7.31 -12.43
N ARG A 48 1.90 7.17 -11.62
CA ARG A 48 2.46 5.89 -11.20
C ARG A 48 2.43 5.79 -9.69
N ILE A 49 1.76 4.78 -9.15
CA ILE A 49 1.95 4.37 -7.75
C ILE A 49 3.16 3.43 -7.70
N SER A 50 4.12 3.69 -6.80
CA SER A 50 5.30 2.86 -6.60
C SER A 50 5.50 2.55 -5.12
N LEU A 51 5.98 1.35 -4.83
CA LEU A 51 6.33 0.88 -3.49
C LEU A 51 7.63 0.09 -3.54
N VAL A 52 8.50 0.29 -2.55
CA VAL A 52 9.62 -0.61 -2.29
C VAL A 52 9.25 -1.48 -1.08
N ALA A 53 9.21 -2.80 -1.25
CA ALA A 53 8.79 -3.73 -0.22
C ALA A 53 9.76 -4.90 -0.07
N SER A 54 9.80 -5.48 1.13
CA SER A 54 10.41 -6.77 1.42
C SER A 54 9.46 -7.58 2.29
N GLY A 55 9.48 -8.90 2.16
CA GLY A 55 8.61 -9.80 2.91
C GLY A 55 9.38 -10.99 3.46
N ARG A 56 8.97 -11.48 4.62
CA ARG A 56 9.53 -12.68 5.23
C ARG A 56 8.41 -13.60 5.68
N ASN A 57 8.37 -14.80 5.12
CA ASN A 57 7.34 -15.81 5.40
C ASN A 57 5.92 -15.22 5.33
N LEU A 58 5.70 -14.29 4.40
CA LEU A 58 4.43 -13.61 4.26
C LEU A 58 3.41 -14.61 3.69
N LYS A 59 2.26 -14.78 4.35
CA LYS A 59 1.16 -15.66 3.93
C LYS A 59 -0.09 -14.82 3.73
N LEU A 60 -0.59 -14.76 2.50
CA LEU A 60 -1.63 -13.83 2.09
C LEU A 60 -2.78 -14.53 1.36
N PRO A 61 -3.59 -15.36 2.05
CA PRO A 61 -4.71 -16.07 1.43
C PRO A 61 -5.76 -15.13 0.79
N LYS A 62 -5.76 -13.86 1.17
CA LYS A 62 -6.66 -12.80 0.67
C LYS A 62 -5.92 -11.66 -0.01
N GLU A 63 -4.65 -11.90 -0.39
CA GLU A 63 -3.74 -10.89 -0.94
C GLU A 63 -3.42 -9.74 0.03
N LEU A 64 -2.35 -9.02 -0.26
CA LEU A 64 -2.04 -7.71 0.33
C LEU A 64 -1.82 -6.75 -0.83
N PHE A 65 -2.49 -5.61 -0.81
CA PHE A 65 -2.41 -4.66 -1.90
C PHE A 65 -2.54 -3.22 -1.40
N TRP A 66 -1.95 -2.31 -2.14
CA TRP A 66 -2.21 -0.88 -2.05
C TRP A 66 -3.23 -0.50 -3.11
N ALA A 67 -4.22 0.30 -2.75
CA ALA A 67 -5.24 0.75 -3.68
C ALA A 67 -5.35 2.28 -3.65
N ILE A 68 -5.48 2.89 -4.82
CA ILE A 68 -5.96 4.26 -4.94
C ILE A 68 -7.47 4.17 -5.15
N ARG A 69 -8.21 4.81 -4.24
CA ARG A 69 -9.67 4.84 -4.25
C ARG A 69 -10.18 6.27 -4.32
N CYS A 70 -11.21 6.45 -5.11
CA CYS A 70 -12.04 7.64 -5.09
C CYS A 70 -12.91 7.64 -3.84
N VAL A 71 -13.16 8.84 -3.30
CA VAL A 71 -13.93 9.02 -2.07
C VAL A 71 -15.43 9.03 -2.36
N ASP A 72 -15.83 9.72 -3.43
CA ASP A 72 -17.23 9.86 -3.84
C ASP A 72 -17.33 10.10 -5.37
N PRO A 73 -17.93 9.17 -6.15
CA PRO A 73 -18.36 7.84 -5.72
C PRO A 73 -17.16 6.96 -5.32
N ALA A 74 -17.40 6.02 -4.40
CA ALA A 74 -16.35 5.12 -3.95
C ALA A 74 -16.00 4.09 -5.02
N SER A 75 -14.88 4.31 -5.73
CA SER A 75 -14.39 3.44 -6.80
C SER A 75 -12.87 3.19 -6.64
N GLU A 76 -12.40 2.01 -7.05
CA GLU A 76 -10.96 1.70 -7.08
C GLU A 76 -10.42 2.03 -8.48
N ILE A 77 -9.39 2.88 -8.55
CA ILE A 77 -8.81 3.34 -9.83
C ILE A 77 -7.39 2.82 -10.06
N ALA A 78 -6.74 2.30 -9.02
CA ALA A 78 -5.45 1.63 -9.14
C ALA A 78 -5.29 0.60 -8.02
N ARG A 79 -4.58 -0.49 -8.32
CA ARG A 79 -4.20 -1.54 -7.36
C ARG A 79 -2.77 -1.98 -7.60
N LEU A 80 -1.99 -2.04 -6.53
CA LEU A 80 -0.62 -2.55 -6.52
C LEU A 80 -0.54 -3.72 -5.53
N THR A 81 -0.42 -4.95 -6.06
CA THR A 81 -0.37 -6.17 -5.23
C THR A 81 1.04 -6.42 -4.69
N VAL A 82 1.12 -6.79 -3.41
CA VAL A 82 2.35 -7.22 -2.74
C VAL A 82 2.42 -8.76 -2.82
N PRO A 83 3.55 -9.34 -3.28
CA PRO A 83 3.66 -10.79 -3.44
C PRO A 83 3.63 -11.54 -2.11
N GLU A 84 3.15 -12.78 -2.13
CA GLU A 84 3.32 -13.72 -1.03
C GLU A 84 4.77 -14.23 -0.94
N GLY A 85 5.22 -14.62 0.25
CA GLY A 85 6.43 -15.40 0.45
C GLY A 85 7.56 -14.64 1.13
N THR A 86 8.79 -15.02 0.80
CA THR A 86 10.00 -14.36 1.29
C THR A 86 10.71 -13.72 0.11
N PHE A 87 10.92 -12.42 0.19
CA PHE A 87 11.57 -11.65 -0.85
C PHE A 87 12.32 -10.47 -0.22
N ASN A 88 13.50 -10.19 -0.79
CA ASN A 88 14.28 -9.02 -0.44
C ASN A 88 13.66 -7.76 -1.05
N ARG A 89 14.29 -6.61 -0.83
CA ARG A 89 13.86 -5.31 -1.36
C ARG A 89 13.50 -5.41 -2.85
N GLN A 90 12.23 -5.20 -3.16
CA GLN A 90 11.65 -5.25 -4.49
C GLN A 90 10.85 -3.98 -4.76
N SER A 91 11.05 -3.41 -5.95
CA SER A 91 10.27 -2.28 -6.44
C SER A 91 9.02 -2.80 -7.16
N LEU A 92 7.86 -2.31 -6.72
CA LEU A 92 6.55 -2.60 -7.28
C LEU A 92 5.97 -1.29 -7.80
N SER A 93 5.37 -1.29 -8.99
CA SER A 93 4.70 -0.10 -9.52
C SER A 93 3.51 -0.43 -10.40
N GLN A 94 2.52 0.46 -10.42
CA GLN A 94 1.33 0.40 -11.27
C GLN A 94 1.04 1.78 -11.84
N GLU A 95 0.81 1.84 -13.15
CA GLU A 95 0.34 3.04 -13.84
C GLU A 95 -1.18 3.16 -13.68
N PHE A 96 -1.69 4.39 -13.55
CA PHE A 96 -3.10 4.70 -13.57
C PHE A 96 -3.35 6.12 -14.08
N SER A 97 -4.60 6.44 -14.38
CA SER A 97 -4.99 7.78 -14.83
C SER A 97 -6.17 8.31 -14.05
N VAL A 98 -6.21 9.63 -13.93
CA VAL A 98 -7.36 10.40 -13.44
C VAL A 98 -7.92 11.17 -14.63
N GLY A 99 -9.19 10.94 -14.93
CA GLY A 99 -9.86 11.57 -16.06
C GLY A 99 -10.11 13.07 -15.85
N PRO A 100 -10.51 13.81 -16.91
CA PRO A 100 -10.81 15.24 -16.82
C PRO A 100 -12.01 15.55 -15.92
N ALA A 101 -12.93 14.60 -15.75
CA ALA A 101 -14.05 14.70 -14.81
C ALA A 101 -13.64 14.36 -13.36
N GLY A 102 -12.36 14.09 -13.11
CA GLY A 102 -11.84 13.62 -11.83
C GLY A 102 -12.02 12.11 -11.66
N CYS A 103 -12.34 11.73 -10.43
CA CYS A 103 -12.61 10.36 -10.04
C CYS A 103 -13.83 9.79 -10.79
N PRO A 104 -13.72 8.59 -11.41
CA PRO A 104 -14.83 7.92 -12.08
C PRO A 104 -15.88 7.38 -11.10
#